data_AF-A0A8J8SVJ7-F1
#
_entry.id   AF-A0A8J8SVJ7-F1
#
_cell.length_a   1.000
_cell.length_b   1.000
_cell.length_c   1.000
_cell.angle_alpha   90.00
_cell.angle_beta   90.00
_cell.angle_gamma   90.00
#
_symmetry.space_group_name_H-M   'P 1'
#
loop_
_entity.id
_entity.type
_entity.pdbx_description
1 polymer ?
#
loop_
_entity_poly.entity_id
_entity_poly.type
_entity_poly.pdbx_seq_one_letter_code
_entity_poly.pdbx_strand_id
1 'polypeptide(L)'
;MPEYWDQDAVSSVGTPITVAQEEAFVYPTVARYNRGEHFARYDAETLFFTFYYQAGTQQQVMAARELQNKGWAYHQKAQIWYSKGTKQGEYVYFDYSGTWSVKGISGEELQQMDNSQPLSTQKAQQRAPQKGARQ
;
A
#
# COMPACT_ATOMS: atom_id res chain seq x y z
N MET A 1 -39.85 -43.75 -20.79
CA MET A 1 -40.57 -42.49 -21.08
C MET A 1 -42.04 -42.86 -21.26
N PRO A 2 -42.89 -42.52 -20.29
CA PRO A 2 -43.69 -41.29 -20.39
C PRO A 2 -43.59 -40.38 -19.15
N GLU A 3 -43.83 -39.09 -19.40
CA GLU A 3 -43.90 -37.98 -18.45
C GLU A 3 -44.97 -38.17 -17.38
N TYR A 4 -44.62 -37.88 -16.12
CA TYR A 4 -45.54 -37.86 -15.00
C TYR A 4 -45.68 -36.41 -14.50
N TRP A 5 -46.61 -35.67 -15.12
CA TRP A 5 -47.22 -34.51 -14.50
C TRP A 5 -48.48 -34.98 -13.79
N ASP A 6 -48.34 -35.50 -12.58
CA ASP A 6 -49.48 -35.63 -11.68
C ASP A 6 -49.46 -34.43 -10.74
N GLN A 7 -50.48 -33.60 -10.93
CA GLN A 7 -50.82 -32.46 -10.12
C GLN A 7 -51.44 -33.00 -8.84
N ASP A 8 -50.74 -32.90 -7.71
CA ASP A 8 -51.33 -32.73 -6.37
C ASP A 8 -50.23 -32.83 -5.29
N ALA A 9 -49.38 -31.79 -5.16
CA ALA A 9 -48.76 -31.36 -3.90
C ALA A 9 -47.68 -30.30 -4.15
N VAL A 10 -48.05 -29.02 -4.10
CA VAL A 10 -47.48 -28.10 -3.10
C VAL A 10 -48.28 -26.80 -3.13
N SER A 11 -48.74 -26.42 -1.96
CA SER A 11 -49.54 -25.25 -1.70
C SER A 11 -48.93 -23.99 -2.30
N SER A 12 -49.74 -23.31 -3.12
CA SER A 12 -49.66 -21.87 -3.36
C SER A 12 -49.59 -21.15 -2.01
N VAL A 13 -48.40 -20.71 -1.61
CA VAL A 13 -47.97 -19.30 -1.50
C VAL A 13 -46.46 -19.36 -1.28
N GLY A 14 -45.70 -19.51 -2.38
CA GLY A 14 -44.40 -18.86 -2.40
C GLY A 14 -44.72 -17.37 -2.26
N THR A 15 -44.40 -16.76 -1.12
CA THR A 15 -44.59 -15.33 -0.92
C THR A 15 -44.13 -14.63 -2.20
N PRO A 16 -44.92 -13.71 -2.80
CA PRO A 16 -44.31 -12.80 -3.75
C PRO A 16 -43.08 -12.25 -3.04
N ILE A 17 -41.96 -12.13 -3.76
CA ILE A 17 -40.85 -11.30 -3.26
C ILE A 17 -41.43 -9.89 -3.24
N THR A 18 -42.17 -9.60 -2.17
CA THR A 18 -42.54 -8.26 -1.81
C THR A 18 -41.19 -7.61 -1.58
N VAL A 19 -40.86 -6.63 -2.41
CA VAL A 19 -39.80 -5.67 -2.14
C VAL A 19 -40.26 -4.85 -0.93
N ALA A 20 -40.32 -5.51 0.22
CA ALA A 20 -40.67 -4.98 1.53
C ALA A 20 -39.54 -5.36 2.48
N GLN A 21 -38.35 -4.96 2.09
CA GLN A 21 -37.27 -4.58 2.98
C GLN A 21 -36.43 -3.61 2.16
N GLU A 22 -36.92 -2.38 2.02
CA GLU A 22 -36.02 -1.22 2.06
C GLU A 22 -35.34 -1.24 3.43
N GLU A 23 -34.46 -2.20 3.67
CA GLU A 23 -33.36 -2.01 4.60
C GLU A 23 -32.61 -0.84 3.97
N ALA A 24 -32.92 0.36 4.44
CA ALA A 24 -32.18 1.55 4.09
C ALA A 24 -30.73 1.20 4.42
N PHE A 25 -29.96 0.80 3.40
CA PHE A 25 -28.54 0.63 3.53
C PHE A 25 -28.06 2.01 3.97
N VAL A 26 -27.81 2.17 5.27
CA VAL A 26 -27.34 3.42 5.85
C VAL A 26 -25.89 3.54 5.39
N TYR A 27 -25.73 3.97 4.14
CA TYR A 27 -24.43 4.29 3.62
C TYR A 27 -23.91 5.43 4.49
N PRO A 28 -22.67 5.34 4.99
CA PRO A 28 -22.11 6.41 5.78
C PRO A 28 -22.12 7.68 4.92
N THR A 29 -22.95 8.65 5.31
CA THR A 29 -23.05 9.96 4.64
C THR A 29 -21.81 10.82 4.85
N VAL A 30 -20.93 10.39 5.78
CA VAL A 30 -19.67 11.05 6.08
C VAL A 30 -18.52 10.17 5.62
N ALA A 31 -17.66 10.76 4.79
CA ALA A 31 -16.32 10.31 4.46
C ALA A 31 -15.53 9.86 5.71
N ARG A 32 -15.45 8.56 5.97
CA ARG A 32 -14.67 7.98 7.09
C ARG A 32 -13.18 7.81 6.78
N TYR A 33 -12.71 8.20 5.60
CA TYR A 33 -11.38 7.87 5.09
C TYR A 33 -10.21 8.72 5.65
N ASN A 34 -10.48 9.69 6.54
CA ASN A 34 -9.48 10.64 7.07
C ASN A 34 -9.34 10.65 8.59
N ARG A 35 -9.68 9.54 9.26
CA ARG A 35 -9.48 9.44 10.71
C ARG A 35 -8.10 8.87 11.00
N GLY A 36 -7.30 9.59 11.80
CA GLY A 36 -5.97 9.14 12.22
C GLY A 36 -5.98 7.75 12.86
N GLU A 37 -7.04 7.43 13.62
CA GLU A 37 -7.24 6.10 14.24
C GLU A 37 -7.25 4.94 13.24
N HIS A 38 -7.60 5.18 11.98
CA HIS A 38 -7.62 4.14 10.95
C HIS A 38 -6.20 3.85 10.44
N PHE A 39 -5.33 4.86 10.38
CA PHE A 39 -3.96 4.71 9.90
C PHE A 39 -3.11 3.84 10.82
N ALA A 40 -3.40 3.82 12.13
CA ALA A 40 -2.75 2.93 13.08
C ALA A 40 -2.93 1.44 12.73
N ARG A 41 -4.08 1.10 12.12
CA ARG A 41 -4.44 -0.27 11.70
C ARG A 41 -3.84 -0.68 10.35
N TYR A 42 -3.30 0.27 9.59
CA TYR A 42 -2.71 -0.03 8.30
C TYR A 42 -1.33 -0.64 8.44
N ASP A 43 -1.02 -1.53 7.49
CA ASP A 43 0.30 -2.09 7.32
C ASP A 43 1.28 -1.04 6.80
N ALA A 44 2.57 -1.26 7.05
CA ALA A 44 3.62 -0.34 6.62
C ALA A 44 3.59 -0.10 5.11
N GLU A 45 3.31 -1.14 4.31
CA GLU A 45 3.19 -1.05 2.86
C GLU A 45 2.06 -0.09 2.42
N THR A 46 0.89 -0.18 3.05
CA THR A 46 -0.24 0.73 2.78
C THR A 46 0.08 2.16 3.20
N LEU A 47 0.82 2.34 4.30
CA LEU A 47 1.28 3.66 4.72
C LEU A 47 2.28 4.26 3.72
N PHE A 48 3.22 3.46 3.20
CA PHE A 48 4.13 3.89 2.13
C PHE A 48 3.36 4.24 0.86
N PHE A 49 2.40 3.42 0.45
CA PHE A 49 1.52 3.72 -0.67
C PHE A 49 0.85 5.07 -0.52
N THR A 50 0.23 5.31 0.64
CA THR A 50 -0.45 6.58 0.89
C THR A 50 0.53 7.76 0.88
N PHE A 51 1.72 7.57 1.44
CA PHE A 51 2.75 8.62 1.49
C PHE A 51 3.27 9.03 0.10
N TYR A 52 3.55 8.06 -0.76
CA TYR A 52 4.14 8.32 -2.08
C TYR A 52 3.10 8.71 -3.14
N TYR A 53 1.90 8.13 -3.10
CA TYR A 53 0.87 8.35 -4.13
C TYR A 53 -0.17 9.41 -3.76
N GLN A 54 -0.26 9.83 -2.50
CA GLN A 54 -1.16 10.94 -2.07
C GLN A 54 -0.39 12.15 -1.55
N ALA A 55 0.66 12.55 -2.25
CA ALA A 55 1.48 13.70 -1.88
C ALA A 55 0.66 15.01 -1.81
N GLY A 56 0.95 15.85 -0.81
CA GLY A 56 0.30 17.15 -0.61
C GLY A 56 -1.05 17.09 0.10
N THR A 57 -1.44 15.92 0.60
CA THR A 57 -2.72 15.71 1.28
C THR A 57 -2.54 15.49 2.79
N GLN A 58 -3.61 15.67 3.57
CA GLN A 58 -3.60 15.39 5.01
C GLN A 58 -3.29 13.91 5.30
N GLN A 59 -3.66 13.01 4.37
CA GLN A 59 -3.43 11.58 4.44
C GLN A 59 -1.94 11.25 4.37
N GLN A 60 -1.15 12.00 3.59
CA GLN A 60 0.31 11.85 3.60
C GLN A 60 0.89 12.16 4.98
N VAL A 61 0.44 13.24 5.63
CA VAL A 61 0.92 13.62 6.96
C VAL A 61 0.52 12.58 8.00
N MET A 62 -0.71 12.08 7.93
CA MET A 62 -1.18 11.01 8.82
C MET A 62 -0.38 9.72 8.62
N ALA A 63 -0.14 9.31 7.36
CA ALA A 63 0.66 8.14 7.06
C ALA A 63 2.11 8.29 7.53
N ALA A 64 2.72 9.47 7.34
CA ALA A 64 4.07 9.77 7.81
C ALA A 64 4.19 9.67 9.34
N ARG A 65 3.20 10.20 10.07
CA ARG A 65 3.15 10.09 11.54
C ARG A 65 3.07 8.65 12.01
N GLU A 66 2.22 7.84 11.37
CA GLU A 66 2.12 6.42 11.73
C GLU A 66 3.37 5.61 11.37
N LEU A 67 4.04 5.94 10.26
CA LEU A 67 5.35 5.34 9.94
C LEU A 67 6.39 5.67 11.00
N GLN A 68 6.44 6.92 11.48
CA GLN A 68 7.31 7.32 12.59
C GLN A 68 6.98 6.56 13.88
N ASN A 69 5.69 6.42 14.23
CA ASN A 69 5.25 5.63 15.38
C ASN A 69 5.65 4.15 15.27
N LYS A 70 5.67 3.59 14.05
CA LYS A 70 6.12 2.22 13.77
C LYS A 70 7.65 2.09 13.66
N GLY A 71 8.41 3.13 14.00
CA GLY A 71 9.87 3.10 14.05
C GLY A 71 10.56 3.34 12.70
N TRP A 72 9.87 3.94 11.74
CA TRP A 72 10.46 4.36 10.46
C TRP A 72 10.87 5.83 10.50
N ALA A 73 12.08 6.12 10.02
CA ALA A 73 12.59 7.47 9.83
C ALA A 73 12.63 7.80 8.33
N TYR A 74 12.34 9.06 8.00
CA TYR A 74 12.35 9.52 6.61
C TYR A 74 13.63 10.28 6.30
N HIS A 75 14.33 9.86 5.24
CA HIS A 75 15.50 10.55 4.74
C HIS A 75 15.10 11.53 3.64
N GLN A 76 15.21 12.84 3.87
CA GLN A 76 14.72 13.86 2.94
C GLN A 76 15.44 13.87 1.60
N LYS A 77 16.79 13.84 1.58
CA LYS A 77 17.60 13.87 0.34
C LYS A 77 17.37 12.64 -0.56
N ALA A 78 17.40 11.45 0.03
CA ALA A 78 17.20 10.20 -0.68
C ALA A 78 15.71 9.88 -0.95
N GLN A 79 14.80 10.59 -0.26
CA GLN A 79 13.35 10.34 -0.28
C GLN A 79 12.95 8.89 0.05
N ILE A 80 13.70 8.27 0.96
CA ILE A 80 13.45 6.89 1.41
C ILE A 80 13.01 6.87 2.87
N TRP A 81 12.20 5.87 3.21
CA TRP A 81 11.94 5.49 4.59
C TRP A 81 12.90 4.37 5.00
N TYR A 82 13.50 4.49 6.17
CA TYR A 82 14.40 3.49 6.74
C TYR A 82 14.05 3.18 8.20
N SER A 83 14.41 2.00 8.67
CA SER A 83 14.22 1.56 10.05
C SER A 83 15.40 0.74 10.51
N LYS A 84 15.52 0.57 11.82
CA LYS A 84 16.55 -0.28 12.42
C LYS A 84 16.20 -1.75 12.14
N GLY A 85 17.17 -2.51 11.66
CA GLY A 85 17.04 -3.95 11.47
C GLY A 85 16.95 -4.70 12.80
N THR A 86 16.76 -6.02 12.69
CA THR A 86 16.68 -6.89 13.88
C THR A 86 18.03 -7.00 14.61
N LYS A 87 19.14 -6.89 13.88
CA LYS A 87 20.50 -6.95 14.41
C LYS A 87 21.10 -5.57 14.60
N GLN A 88 22.02 -5.46 15.56
CA GLN A 88 22.76 -4.22 15.80
C GLN A 88 23.63 -3.88 14.59
N GLY A 89 23.54 -2.65 14.10
CA GLY A 89 24.27 -2.17 12.92
C GLY A 89 23.62 -2.50 11.58
N GLU A 90 22.54 -3.28 11.56
CA GLU A 90 21.75 -3.55 10.38
C GLU A 90 20.61 -2.53 10.29
N TYR A 91 20.40 -1.98 9.09
CA TYR A 91 19.27 -1.12 8.77
C TYR A 91 18.47 -1.72 7.63
N VAL A 92 17.22 -1.29 7.51
CA VAL A 92 16.38 -1.62 6.38
C VAL A 92 15.79 -0.36 5.79
N TYR A 93 15.55 -0.33 4.49
CA TYR A 93 14.85 0.76 3.81
C TYR A 93 13.78 0.23 2.88
N PHE A 94 12.80 1.07 2.56
CA PHE A 94 11.75 0.73 1.62
C PHE A 94 12.10 1.23 0.21
N ASP A 95 12.20 0.30 -0.75
CA ASP A 95 12.45 0.61 -2.15
C ASP A 95 11.13 0.89 -2.89
N TYR A 96 10.71 2.16 -2.90
CA TYR A 96 9.46 2.59 -3.55
C TYR A 96 9.56 2.67 -5.08
N SER A 97 10.77 2.75 -5.65
CA SER A 97 10.96 3.04 -7.08
C SER A 97 11.13 1.79 -7.95
N GLY A 98 11.71 0.73 -7.39
CA GLY A 98 12.07 -0.47 -8.16
C GLY A 98 11.21 -1.67 -7.84
N THR A 99 11.37 -2.19 -6.62
CA THR A 99 10.83 -3.52 -6.23
C THR A 99 9.64 -3.47 -5.29
N TRP A 100 9.26 -2.28 -4.79
CA TRP A 100 8.19 -2.10 -3.81
C TRP A 100 8.33 -3.04 -2.60
N SER A 101 9.53 -3.09 -2.01
CA SER A 101 9.85 -4.03 -0.95
C SER A 101 10.85 -3.45 0.05
N VAL A 102 10.89 -4.04 1.24
CA VAL A 102 11.88 -3.69 2.26
C VAL A 102 13.20 -4.39 1.92
N LYS A 103 14.30 -3.63 1.95
CA LYS A 103 15.65 -4.11 1.65
C LYS A 103 16.60 -3.83 2.81
N GLY A 104 17.51 -4.75 3.07
CA GLY A 104 18.62 -4.52 3.99
C GLY A 104 19.60 -3.49 3.43
N ILE A 105 20.16 -2.69 4.31
CA ILE A 105 21.23 -1.74 4.02
C ILE A 105 22.19 -1.66 5.20
N SER A 106 23.48 -1.52 4.91
CA SER A 106 24.48 -1.29 5.96
C SER A 106 24.39 0.13 6.51
N GLY A 107 24.78 0.33 7.78
CA GLY A 107 24.80 1.68 8.36
C GLY A 107 25.73 2.66 7.63
N GLU A 108 26.82 2.16 7.05
CA GLU A 108 27.75 2.97 6.25
C GLU A 108 27.11 3.44 4.94
N GLU A 109 26.42 2.55 4.23
CA GLU A 109 25.73 2.88 2.99
C GLU A 109 24.56 3.84 3.23
N LEU A 110 23.87 3.71 4.38
CA LEU A 110 22.86 4.68 4.81
C LEU A 110 23.45 6.07 5.08
N GLN A 111 24.67 6.17 5.64
CA GLN A 111 25.37 7.46 5.82
C GLN A 111 25.86 8.04 4.50
N GLN A 112 26.31 7.21 3.56
CA GLN A 112 26.72 7.65 2.23
C GLN A 112 25.54 8.27 1.43
N MET A 113 24.30 7.86 1.72
CA MET A 113 23.09 8.48 1.14
C MET A 113 22.85 9.92 1.60
N ASP A 114 23.40 10.36 2.73
CA ASP A 114 23.35 11.78 3.13
C ASP A 114 24.31 12.64 2.28
N ASN A 115 25.39 12.02 1.80
CA ASN A 115 26.45 12.67 1.03
C ASN A 115 26.30 12.53 -0.50
N SER A 116 25.35 11.73 -0.99
CA SER A 116 25.22 11.38 -2.42
C SER A 116 23.80 11.57 -2.97
N GLN A 117 23.67 11.72 -4.29
CA GLN A 117 22.39 11.80 -5.02
C GLN A 117 21.54 10.52 -4.86
N PRO A 118 20.19 10.61 -4.92
CA PRO A 118 19.29 9.47 -4.70
C PRO A 118 19.50 8.30 -5.69
N LEU A 119 19.42 7.06 -5.19
CA LEU A 119 19.62 5.81 -5.95
C LEU A 119 18.69 5.66 -7.18
N SER A 120 17.54 6.34 -7.17
CA SER A 120 16.62 6.43 -8.32
C SER A 120 17.32 7.01 -9.56
N THR A 121 18.28 7.90 -9.37
CA THR A 121 19.03 8.56 -10.45
C THR A 121 20.20 7.68 -10.93
N GLN A 122 20.84 6.94 -10.02
CA GLN A 122 22.02 6.14 -10.36
C GLN A 122 21.68 4.89 -11.20
N LYS A 123 20.53 4.25 -10.95
CA LYS A 123 20.07 3.10 -11.76
C LYS A 123 19.59 3.47 -13.16
N ALA A 124 19.24 4.74 -13.41
CA ALA A 124 18.91 5.22 -14.75
C ALA A 124 20.16 5.34 -15.64
N GLN A 125 21.32 5.71 -15.07
CA GLN A 125 22.56 5.86 -15.83
C GLN A 125 23.16 4.51 -16.31
N GLN A 126 22.95 3.41 -15.57
CA GLN A 126 23.54 2.11 -15.90
C GLN A 126 22.76 1.30 -16.96
N ARG A 127 21.59 1.79 -17.43
CA ARG A 127 20.80 1.14 -18.50
C ARG A 127 21.01 1.76 -19.89
N ALA A 128 22.07 2.54 -20.10
CA ALA A 128 22.47 2.93 -21.45
C ALA A 128 23.05 1.71 -22.19
N PRO A 129 22.57 1.36 -23.41
CA PRO A 129 23.13 0.26 -24.15
C PRO A 129 24.58 0.58 -24.53
N GLN A 130 25.53 -0.27 -24.13
CA GLN A 130 26.82 -0.32 -24.78
C GLN A 130 26.58 -0.71 -26.23
N LYS A 131 26.57 0.28 -27.13
CA LYS A 131 26.63 0.01 -28.57
C LYS A 131 27.96 -0.70 -28.81
N GLY A 132 27.86 -2.02 -29.03
CA GLY A 132 28.99 -2.84 -29.44
C GLY A 132 29.63 -2.25 -30.68
N ALA A 133 30.93 -2.01 -30.57
CA ALA A 133 31.81 -1.91 -31.72
C ALA A 133 31.64 -3.18 -32.56
N ARG A 134 31.12 -3.03 -33.78
CA ARG A 134 31.33 -4.00 -34.84
C ARG A 134 32.45 -3.48 -35.73
N GLN A 135 33.33 -4.42 -36.07
CA GLN A 135 34.54 -4.32 -36.88
C GLN A 135 34.29 -3.73 -38.26
#